data_AF-A0A1H3XKJ1-F1
#
_entry.id   AF-A0A1H3XKJ1-F1
#
_cell.length_a   1.000
_cell.length_b   1.000
_cell.length_c   1.000
_cell.angle_alpha   90.00
_cell.angle_beta   90.00
_cell.angle_gamma   90.00
#
_symmetry.space_group_name_H-M   'P 1'
#
loop_
_entity.id
_entity.type
_entity.pdbx_description
1 polymer ?
#
loop_
_entity_poly.entity_id
_entity_poly.type
_entity_poly.pdbx_seq_one_letter_code
_entity_poly.pdbx_strand_id
1 'polypeptide(L)'
;MLFPLIGLMIGLIIGLFLPIEVPLAYSSYLSIAILAALNSIFGGIQADLEGAFDQKLFITGFFGNTVLAALLTYIGDRIGVPIYYAAIFYFGTTLFSNFAKIRRHYFHTEGGNKNSVVKREEVPGTIKESAMAREKKDEGTKHPVNMEQLRDVEGDD
;
A
#
# COMPACT_ATOMS: atom_id res chain seq x y z
N MET A 1 -5.08 1.92 16.37
CA MET A 1 -6.07 0.81 16.52
C MET A 1 -7.35 1.04 17.35
N LEU A 2 -7.41 2.00 18.29
CA LEU A 2 -8.44 1.99 19.33
C LEU A 2 -9.89 2.11 18.82
N PHE A 3 -10.19 3.05 17.91
CA PHE A 3 -11.55 3.27 17.41
C PHE A 3 -12.15 2.07 16.66
N PRO A 4 -11.44 1.44 15.69
CA PRO A 4 -11.93 0.21 15.05
C PRO A 4 -12.21 -0.93 16.03
N LEU A 5 -11.37 -1.10 17.06
CA LEU A 5 -11.53 -2.17 18.04
C LEU A 5 -12.79 -1.98 18.90
N ILE A 6 -13.08 -0.74 19.29
CA ILE A 6 -14.31 -0.39 20.02
C ILE A 6 -15.53 -0.69 19.14
N GLY A 7 -15.51 -0.28 17.87
CA GLY A 7 -16.59 -0.57 16.93
C GLY A 7 -16.84 -2.08 16.76
N LEU A 8 -15.78 -2.87 16.70
CA LEU A 8 -15.87 -4.34 16.65
C LEU A 8 -16.52 -4.92 17.92
N MET A 9 -16.09 -4.49 19.11
CA MET A 9 -16.66 -4.97 20.37
C MET A 9 -18.14 -4.63 20.48
N ILE A 10 -18.52 -3.40 20.12
CA ILE A 10 -19.93 -2.98 20.11
C ILE A 10 -20.72 -3.84 19.11
N GLY A 11 -20.22 -4.03 17.89
CA GLY A 11 -20.88 -4.85 16.88
C GLY A 11 -21.05 -6.31 17.32
N LEU A 12 -20.03 -6.89 17.95
CA LEU A 12 -20.07 -8.26 18.47
C LEU A 12 -21.11 -8.41 19.60
N ILE A 13 -21.14 -7.46 20.55
CA ILE A 13 -22.11 -7.44 21.64
C ILE A 13 -23.53 -7.34 21.06
N ILE A 14 -23.78 -6.39 20.17
CA ILE A 14 -25.09 -6.22 19.51
C ILE A 14 -25.49 -7.51 18.79
N GLY A 15 -24.58 -8.12 18.03
CA GLY A 15 -24.84 -9.37 17.31
C GLY A 15 -25.18 -10.55 18.22
N LEU A 16 -24.55 -10.66 19.38
CA LEU A 16 -24.82 -11.72 20.36
C LEU A 16 -26.19 -11.55 21.05
N PHE A 17 -26.64 -10.32 21.27
CA PHE A 17 -27.94 -10.04 21.89
C PHE A 17 -29.11 -10.02 20.88
N LEU A 18 -28.83 -10.06 19.58
CA LEU A 18 -29.85 -10.16 18.55
C LEU A 18 -30.37 -11.62 18.48
N PRO A 19 -31.66 -11.88 18.74
CA PRO A 19 -32.26 -13.20 18.64
C PRO A 19 -32.55 -13.56 17.17
N ILE A 20 -31.52 -13.50 16.32
CA ILE A 20 -31.61 -13.88 14.91
C ILE A 20 -31.08 -15.31 14.77
N GLU A 21 -31.98 -16.26 14.56
CA GLU A 21 -31.61 -17.60 14.14
C GLU A 21 -31.16 -17.57 12.68
N VAL A 22 -29.88 -17.85 12.44
CA VAL A 22 -29.34 -17.89 11.08
C VAL A 22 -29.73 -19.24 10.45
N PRO A 23 -30.56 -19.26 9.39
CA PRO A 23 -30.91 -20.50 8.72
C PRO A 23 -29.66 -21.21 8.19
N LEU A 24 -29.67 -22.56 8.20
CA LEU A 24 -28.52 -23.36 7.80
C LEU A 24 -28.01 -23.03 6.40
N ALA A 25 -28.91 -22.65 5.49
CA ALA A 25 -28.60 -22.22 4.13
C ALA A 25 -27.65 -21.01 4.06
N TYR A 26 -27.67 -20.11 5.05
CA TYR A 26 -26.82 -18.92 5.08
C TYR A 26 -25.54 -19.09 5.91
N SER A 27 -25.36 -20.28 6.52
CA SER A 27 -24.24 -20.54 7.43
C SER A 27 -22.87 -20.40 6.75
N SER A 28 -22.73 -20.90 5.52
CA SER A 28 -21.48 -20.80 4.74
C SER A 28 -21.12 -19.35 4.42
N TYR A 29 -22.11 -18.56 4.00
CA TYR A 29 -21.99 -17.15 3.68
C TYR A 29 -21.50 -16.34 4.88
N LEU A 30 -22.15 -16.55 6.04
CA LEU A 30 -21.79 -15.89 7.28
C LEU A 30 -20.40 -16.32 7.76
N SER A 31 -20.09 -17.61 7.69
CA SER A 31 -18.79 -18.15 8.11
C SER A 31 -17.64 -17.51 7.32
N ILE A 32 -17.77 -17.41 6.00
CA ILE A 32 -16.77 -16.77 5.13
C ILE A 32 -16.69 -15.26 5.38
N ALA A 33 -17.84 -14.60 5.56
CA ALA A 33 -17.90 -13.17 5.88
C ALA A 33 -17.15 -12.85 7.18
N ILE A 34 -17.38 -13.64 8.24
CA ILE A 34 -16.69 -13.51 9.53
C ILE A 34 -15.19 -13.80 9.35
N LEU A 35 -14.83 -14.85 8.62
CA LEU A 35 -13.43 -15.19 8.39
C LEU A 35 -12.68 -14.07 7.65
N ALA A 36 -13.30 -13.44 6.64
CA ALA A 36 -12.75 -12.29 5.94
C ALA A 36 -12.64 -11.04 6.84
N ALA A 37 -13.64 -10.81 7.71
CA ALA A 37 -13.60 -9.73 8.69
C ALA A 37 -12.44 -9.90 9.68
N LEU A 38 -12.27 -11.12 10.21
CA LEU A 38 -11.17 -11.50 11.09
C LEU A 38 -9.81 -11.32 10.40
N ASN A 39 -9.70 -11.71 9.12
CA ASN A 39 -8.48 -11.47 8.35
C ASN A 39 -8.09 -9.98 8.33
N SER A 40 -9.06 -9.08 8.11
CA SER A 40 -8.83 -7.63 8.16
C SER A 40 -8.45 -7.14 9.56
N ILE A 41 -9.03 -7.70 10.62
CA ILE A 41 -8.66 -7.39 12.02
C ILE A 41 -7.20 -7.75 12.28
N PHE A 42 -6.78 -8.97 11.94
CA PHE A 42 -5.40 -9.40 12.15
C PHE A 42 -4.42 -8.62 11.27
N GLY A 43 -4.78 -8.32 10.03
CA GLY A 43 -3.99 -7.45 9.16
C GLY A 43 -3.85 -6.04 9.75
N GLY A 44 -4.92 -5.49 10.33
CA GLY A 44 -4.91 -4.23 11.05
C GLY A 44 -3.94 -4.27 12.24
N ILE A 45 -4.08 -5.25 13.13
CA ILE A 45 -3.19 -5.42 14.30
C ILE A 45 -1.73 -5.52 13.85
N GLN A 46 -1.44 -6.35 12.83
CA GLN A 46 -0.08 -6.45 12.29
C GLN A 46 0.43 -5.09 11.78
N ALA A 47 -0.38 -4.34 11.04
CA ALA A 47 -0.01 -3.01 10.54
C ALA A 47 0.22 -1.99 11.67
N ASP A 48 -0.52 -2.07 12.78
CA ASP A 48 -0.29 -1.25 13.98
C ASP A 48 1.08 -1.52 14.58
N LEU A 49 1.42 -2.81 14.76
CA LEU A 49 2.71 -3.24 15.30
C LEU A 49 3.89 -2.84 14.41
N GLU A 50 3.67 -2.75 13.10
CA GLU A 50 4.68 -2.31 12.13
C GLU A 50 4.75 -0.79 11.95
N GLY A 51 3.87 -0.02 12.61
CA GLY A 51 3.79 1.44 12.47
C GLY A 51 3.25 1.92 11.11
N ALA A 52 2.59 1.03 10.36
CA ALA A 52 2.08 1.27 9.01
C ALA A 52 0.53 1.24 8.96
N PHE A 53 -0.12 1.45 10.11
CA PHE A 53 -1.58 1.40 10.17
C PHE A 53 -2.24 2.61 9.48
N ASP A 54 -3.07 2.31 8.49
CA ASP A 54 -3.98 3.28 7.87
C ASP A 54 -5.44 2.90 8.19
N GLN A 55 -6.15 3.80 8.88
CA GLN A 55 -7.54 3.60 9.27
C GLN A 55 -8.49 3.46 8.06
N LYS A 56 -8.25 4.22 7.00
CA LYS A 56 -9.07 4.18 5.79
C LYS A 56 -8.92 2.82 5.12
N LEU A 57 -7.68 2.35 4.96
CA LEU A 57 -7.39 1.06 4.35
C LEU A 57 -7.99 -0.10 5.15
N PHE A 58 -7.94 -0.02 6.48
CA PHE A 58 -8.56 -0.99 7.36
C PHE A 58 -10.08 -1.03 7.21
N ILE A 59 -10.76 0.13 7.28
CA ILE A 59 -12.22 0.18 7.18
C ILE A 59 -12.66 -0.33 5.80
N THR A 60 -12.00 0.09 4.73
CA THR A 60 -12.32 -0.40 3.38
C THR A 60 -12.04 -1.88 3.23
N GLY A 61 -10.96 -2.40 3.82
CA GLY A 61 -10.64 -3.82 3.81
C GLY A 61 -11.62 -4.64 4.64
N PHE A 62 -12.00 -4.17 5.82
CA PHE A 62 -12.95 -4.84 6.70
C PHE A 62 -14.30 -5.03 6.01
N PHE A 63 -14.96 -3.95 5.60
CA PHE A 63 -16.26 -4.05 4.95
C PHE A 63 -16.17 -4.60 3.53
N GLY A 64 -15.19 -4.12 2.74
CA GLY A 64 -15.03 -4.50 1.35
C GLY A 64 -14.70 -5.99 1.18
N ASN A 65 -13.73 -6.52 1.92
CA ASN A 65 -13.36 -7.93 1.82
C ASN A 65 -14.47 -8.83 2.37
N THR A 66 -15.15 -8.43 3.45
CA THR A 66 -16.27 -9.20 4.00
C THR A 66 -17.44 -9.30 3.03
N VAL A 67 -17.86 -8.17 2.44
CA VAL A 67 -18.92 -8.15 1.43
C VAL A 67 -18.50 -8.93 0.19
N LEU A 68 -17.26 -8.74 -0.28
CA LEU A 68 -16.74 -9.45 -1.45
C LEU A 68 -16.68 -10.97 -1.21
N ALA A 69 -16.28 -11.41 -0.02
CA ALA A 69 -16.20 -12.82 0.32
C ALA A 69 -17.59 -13.47 0.42
N ALA A 70 -18.56 -12.77 1.01
CA ALA A 70 -19.96 -13.21 1.04
C ALA A 70 -20.55 -13.29 -0.38
N LEU A 71 -20.29 -12.27 -1.21
CA LEU A 71 -20.75 -12.23 -2.60
C LEU A 71 -20.10 -13.34 -3.45
N LEU A 72 -18.82 -13.58 -3.29
CA LEU A 72 -18.11 -14.64 -4.01
C LEU A 72 -18.65 -16.02 -3.61
N THR A 73 -18.93 -16.22 -2.32
CA THR A 73 -19.56 -17.45 -1.83
C THR A 73 -20.96 -17.62 -2.41
N TYR A 74 -21.73 -16.54 -2.49
CA TYR A 74 -23.05 -16.53 -3.13
C TYR A 74 -22.99 -16.88 -4.61
N ILE A 75 -22.06 -16.27 -5.35
CA ILE A 75 -21.87 -16.58 -6.77
C ILE A 75 -21.51 -18.06 -6.94
N GLY A 76 -20.61 -18.58 -6.10
CA GLY A 76 -20.23 -20.00 -6.09
C GLY A 76 -21.43 -20.93 -5.91
N ASP A 77 -22.26 -20.66 -4.91
CA ASP A 77 -23.46 -21.44 -4.65
C ASP A 77 -24.43 -21.41 -5.85
N ARG A 78 -24.59 -20.25 -6.51
CA ARG A 78 -25.45 -20.11 -7.70
C ARG A 78 -24.96 -20.87 -8.92
N ILE A 79 -23.66 -21.05 -9.09
CA ILE A 79 -23.08 -21.83 -10.19
C ILE A 79 -22.86 -23.30 -9.82
N GLY A 80 -23.25 -23.72 -8.60
CA GLY A 80 -23.07 -25.10 -8.11
C GLY A 80 -21.62 -25.45 -7.76
N VAL A 81 -20.75 -24.46 -7.59
CA VAL A 81 -19.34 -24.65 -7.23
C VAL A 81 -19.13 -24.31 -5.76
N PRO A 82 -18.54 -25.21 -4.94
CA PRO A 82 -18.36 -24.97 -3.51
C PRO A 82 -17.15 -24.05 -3.25
N ILE A 83 -17.22 -22.81 -3.74
CA ILE A 83 -16.15 -21.80 -3.62
C ILE A 83 -15.80 -21.52 -2.16
N TYR A 84 -16.71 -21.78 -1.23
CA TYR A 84 -16.47 -21.64 0.19
C TYR A 84 -15.21 -22.39 0.66
N TYR A 85 -14.89 -23.57 0.12
CA TYR A 85 -13.65 -24.28 0.47
C TYR A 85 -12.41 -23.48 0.09
N ALA A 86 -12.39 -22.93 -1.13
CA ALA A 86 -11.28 -22.10 -1.61
C ALA A 86 -11.15 -20.83 -0.77
N ALA A 87 -12.28 -20.21 -0.42
CA ALA A 87 -12.30 -19.03 0.44
C ALA A 87 -11.75 -19.34 1.85
N ILE A 88 -12.13 -20.46 2.47
CA ILE A 88 -11.57 -20.88 3.78
C ILE A 88 -10.06 -21.04 3.68
N PHE A 89 -9.54 -21.70 2.64
CA PHE A 89 -8.09 -21.86 2.47
C PHE A 89 -7.36 -20.53 2.27
N TYR A 90 -7.87 -19.66 1.40
CA TYR A 90 -7.24 -18.36 1.13
C TYR A 90 -7.26 -17.45 2.37
N PHE A 91 -8.43 -17.24 2.96
CA PHE A 91 -8.54 -16.39 4.14
C PHE A 91 -7.86 -17.01 5.36
N GLY A 92 -7.95 -18.33 5.53
CA GLY A 92 -7.29 -19.06 6.62
C GLY A 92 -5.78 -18.94 6.56
N THR A 93 -5.16 -19.18 5.40
CA THR A 93 -3.71 -19.03 5.23
C THR A 93 -3.25 -17.59 5.47
N THR A 94 -4.00 -16.60 4.98
CA THR A 94 -3.71 -15.18 5.21
C THR A 94 -3.83 -14.82 6.70
N LEU A 95 -4.88 -15.29 7.37
CA LEU A 95 -5.11 -15.07 8.79
C LEU A 95 -3.97 -15.65 9.65
N PHE A 96 -3.58 -16.91 9.40
CA PHE A 96 -2.48 -17.56 10.11
C PHE A 96 -1.13 -16.89 9.82
N SER A 97 -0.92 -16.40 8.59
CA SER A 97 0.27 -15.62 8.24
C SER A 97 0.35 -14.32 9.04
N ASN A 98 -0.74 -13.55 9.12
CA ASN A 98 -0.79 -12.34 9.93
C ASN A 98 -0.56 -12.64 11.41
N PHE A 99 -1.18 -13.71 11.94
CA PHE A 99 -0.95 -14.17 13.31
C PHE A 99 0.52 -14.55 13.57
N ALA A 100 1.16 -15.26 12.64
CA ALA A 100 2.56 -15.65 12.77
C ALA A 100 3.50 -14.44 12.86
N LYS A 101 3.23 -13.37 12.10
CA LYS A 101 3.98 -12.11 12.16
C LYS A 101 3.75 -11.37 13.47
N ILE A 102 2.49 -11.26 13.92
CA ILE A 102 2.14 -10.69 15.23
C ILE A 102 2.91 -11.42 16.33
N ARG A 103 2.87 -12.76 16.34
CA ARG A 103 3.63 -13.57 17.30
C ARG A 103 5.13 -13.30 17.21
N ARG A 104 5.72 -13.28 16.01
CA ARG A 104 7.16 -12.99 15.84
C ARG A 104 7.51 -11.62 16.43
N HIS A 105 6.69 -10.60 16.22
CA HIS A 105 6.93 -9.27 16.76
C HIS A 105 7.04 -9.25 18.30
N TYR A 106 6.23 -10.05 19.01
CA TYR A 106 6.30 -10.13 20.46
C TYR A 106 7.44 -11.02 21.00
N PHE A 107 7.82 -12.07 20.26
CA PHE A 107 8.77 -13.08 20.74
C PHE A 107 10.18 -12.95 20.17
N HIS A 108 10.38 -12.22 19.07
CA HIS A 108 11.70 -11.95 18.50
C HIS A 108 11.98 -10.44 18.56
N THR A 109 12.94 -10.06 19.42
CA THR A 109 13.60 -8.76 19.36
C THR A 109 14.37 -8.67 18.05
N GLU A 110 13.72 -8.22 16.98
CA GLU A 110 14.45 -7.85 15.76
C GLU A 110 15.03 -6.45 15.94
N GLY A 111 16.27 -6.43 16.45
CA GLY A 111 17.21 -5.35 16.18
C GLY A 111 17.47 -5.29 14.67
N GLY A 112 16.60 -4.61 13.94
CA GLY A 112 16.69 -4.40 12.50
C GLY A 112 16.57 -2.92 12.19
N ASN A 113 17.70 -2.23 12.22
CA ASN A 113 17.87 -0.84 11.80
C ASN A 113 17.33 -0.63 10.37
N LYS A 114 16.16 0.01 10.24
CA LYS A 114 15.48 0.29 8.96
C LYS A 114 15.98 1.57 8.25
N ASN A 115 17.24 1.98 8.45
CA ASN A 115 17.81 3.19 7.84
C ASN A 115 18.11 3.12 6.33
N SER A 116 17.52 2.19 5.57
CA SER A 116 17.90 1.97 4.16
C SER A 116 16.89 2.44 3.09
N VAL A 117 15.78 3.10 3.44
CA VAL A 117 14.76 3.47 2.42
C VAL A 117 14.60 4.99 2.17
N VAL A 118 15.21 5.89 2.93
CA VAL A 118 15.18 7.35 2.64
C VAL A 118 16.59 7.90 2.46
N LYS A 119 17.29 7.41 1.44
CA LYS A 119 18.46 8.08 0.85
C LYS A 119 18.35 8.06 -0.68
N ARG A 120 17.23 8.57 -1.18
CA ARG A 120 17.05 9.00 -2.56
C ARG A 120 16.46 10.40 -2.45
N GLU A 121 17.14 11.38 -3.04
CA GLU A 121 16.84 12.83 -3.00
C GLU A 121 17.50 13.67 -1.89
N GLU A 122 18.83 13.61 -1.84
CA GLU A 122 19.59 14.88 -1.87
C GLU A 122 20.44 14.84 -3.14
N VAL A 123 20.03 15.58 -4.16
CA VAL A 123 20.93 15.94 -5.27
C VAL A 123 21.95 16.89 -4.66
N PRO A 124 23.26 16.53 -4.60
CA PRO A 124 24.25 17.43 -4.03
C PRO A 124 24.24 18.75 -4.80
N GLY A 125 24.15 19.88 -4.09
CA GLY A 125 24.12 21.24 -4.66
C GLY A 125 25.29 21.56 -5.61
N THR A 126 26.31 20.71 -5.64
CA THR A 126 27.48 20.75 -6.52
C THR A 126 27.14 20.69 -8.02
N ILE A 127 26.04 20.03 -8.42
CA ILE A 127 25.68 19.97 -9.85
C ILE A 127 25.03 21.28 -10.32
N LYS A 128 24.29 21.98 -9.46
CA LYS A 128 23.66 23.26 -9.82
C LYS A 128 24.72 24.35 -10.04
N GLU A 129 25.77 24.33 -9.23
CA GLU A 129 26.87 25.29 -9.28
C GLU A 129 27.79 25.03 -10.49
N SER A 130 28.05 23.76 -10.81
CA SER A 130 28.83 23.37 -12.00
C SER A 130 28.06 23.52 -13.32
N ALA A 131 26.73 23.49 -13.31
CA ALA A 131 25.90 23.83 -14.46
C ALA A 131 25.86 25.35 -14.70
N MET A 132 25.68 26.16 -13.66
CA MET A 132 25.69 27.63 -13.77
C MET A 132 27.08 28.19 -14.16
N ALA A 133 28.17 27.53 -13.75
CA ALA A 133 29.53 27.92 -14.14
C ALA A 133 29.84 27.60 -15.61
N ARG A 134 29.16 26.63 -16.23
CA ARG A 134 29.32 26.31 -17.65
C ARG A 134 28.55 27.28 -18.54
N GLU A 135 27.35 27.69 -18.13
CA GLU A 135 26.52 28.63 -18.90
C GLU A 135 27.15 30.05 -18.98
N LYS A 136 27.78 30.52 -17.90
CA LYS A 136 28.50 31.81 -17.91
C LYS A 136 29.77 31.82 -18.78
N LYS A 137 30.31 30.65 -19.15
CA LYS A 137 31.53 30.57 -19.97
C LYS A 137 31.23 30.68 -21.47
N ASP A 138 30.03 30.27 -21.90
CA ASP A 138 29.61 30.33 -23.31
C ASP A 138 29.08 31.71 -23.72
N GLU A 139 28.50 32.51 -22.82
CA GLU A 139 28.10 33.89 -23.14
C GLU A 139 29.30 34.85 -23.32
N GLY A 140 30.48 34.52 -22.76
CA GLY A 140 31.69 35.32 -22.85
C GLY A 140 32.52 35.13 -24.13
N THR A 141 32.16 34.20 -25.01
CA THR A 141 32.98 33.83 -26.19
C THR A 141 32.31 34.18 -27.53
N LYS A 142 31.43 35.18 -27.56
CA LYS A 142 31.03 35.82 -28.82
C LYS A 142 32.17 36.74 -29.27
N HIS A 143 33.09 36.19 -30.07
CA HIS A 143 34.03 37.00 -30.84
C HIS A 143 33.23 38.01 -31.69
N PRO A 144 33.57 39.31 -31.68
CA PRO A 144 33.01 40.23 -32.65
C PRO A 144 33.48 39.76 -34.04
N VAL A 145 32.53 39.56 -34.95
CA VAL A 145 32.81 39.34 -36.37
C VAL A 145 33.60 40.55 -36.85
N ASN A 146 34.88 40.38 -37.12
CA ASN A 146 35.70 41.47 -37.62
C ASN A 146 35.32 41.73 -39.09
N MET A 147 34.77 42.91 -39.36
CA MET A 147 34.31 43.35 -40.68
C MET A 147 35.47 43.73 -41.63
N GLU A 148 36.67 43.23 -41.37
CA GLU A 148 37.91 43.54 -42.11
C GLU A 148 38.29 42.48 -43.14
N GLN A 149 37.52 41.40 -43.28
CA GLN A 149 37.68 40.43 -44.38
C GLN A 149 37.00 40.86 -45.71
N LEU A 150 36.74 42.14 -45.91
CA LEU A 150 36.09 42.68 -47.13
C LEU A 150 36.90 43.79 -47.83
N ARG A 151 38.21 43.92 -47.55
CA ARG A 151 39.02 44.99 -48.16
C ARG A 151 40.37 44.63 -48.76
N ASP A 152 40.69 43.34 -48.93
CA ASP A 152 41.95 42.91 -49.54
C ASP A 152 41.80 41.95 -50.75
N VAL A 153 40.65 41.96 -51.44
CA VAL A 153 40.51 41.27 -52.74
C VAL A 153 39.60 42.07 -53.68
N GLU A 154 40.04 43.26 -54.11
CA GLU A 154 39.73 43.78 -55.45
C GLU A 154 40.61 45.00 -55.76
N GLY A 155 41.79 44.72 -56.31
CA GLY A 155 42.72 45.69 -56.87
C GLY A 155 43.91 44.98 -57.55
N ASP A 156 43.95 45.11 -58.88
CA ASP A 156 44.99 44.71 -59.85
C ASP A 156 45.16 43.21 -60.19
N ASP A 157 44.43 42.74 -61.21
CA ASP A 157 44.93 42.60 -62.60
C ASP A 157 43.78 42.33 -63.60
#